data_AF-A0A3P7I302-F1
#
_entry.id   AF-A0A3P7I302-F1
#
_cell.length_a   1.000
_cell.length_b   1.000
_cell.length_c   1.000
_cell.angle_alpha   90.00
_cell.angle_beta   90.00
_cell.angle_gamma   90.00
#
_symmetry.space_group_name_H-M   'P 1'
#
loop_
_entity.id
_entity.type
_entity.pdbx_description
1 polymer ?
#
loop_
_entity_poly.entity_id
_entity_poly.type
_entity_poly.pdbx_seq_one_letter_code
_entity_poly.pdbx_strand_id
1 'polypeptide(L)'
;MAYDGCVWAGVEIKTLADQRQTGFRFCSPDYGGTSLTSTRNMVPVITFSRLYEVKSLLRYRIASSGPATSEPTSEETGQPTQPTRQPSSERTPGPTSEPKKRCYERKLCQILVKLSLCDSSAYTAELKEQVCPGSCR
;
A
#
# COMPACT_ATOMS: atom_id res chain seq x y z
N MET A 1 4.43 13.20 -10.01
CA MET A 1 2.95 13.30 -9.90
C MET A 1 2.49 12.23 -8.94
N ALA A 2 2.23 12.58 -7.69
CA ALA A 2 1.53 11.70 -6.77
C ALA A 2 0.06 11.60 -7.18
N TYR A 3 -0.44 10.39 -7.43
CA TYR A 3 -1.87 10.09 -7.35
C TYR A 3 -2.16 9.56 -5.95
N ASP A 4 -3.28 9.95 -5.37
CA ASP A 4 -3.70 9.46 -4.06
C ASP A 4 -3.74 7.92 -4.02
N GLY A 5 -3.36 7.35 -2.88
CA GLY A 5 -3.14 5.91 -2.70
C GLY A 5 -1.96 5.29 -3.46
N CYS A 6 -1.23 6.06 -4.28
CA CYS A 6 -0.10 5.62 -5.12
C CYS A 6 -0.43 4.49 -6.12
N VAL A 7 -1.59 4.56 -6.77
CA VAL A 7 -2.19 3.45 -7.55
C VAL A 7 -1.34 2.80 -8.65
N TRP A 8 -0.36 3.49 -9.24
CA TRP A 8 0.41 2.99 -10.40
C TRP A 8 1.68 2.24 -10.04
N ALA A 9 2.45 2.80 -9.11
CA ALA A 9 3.71 2.29 -8.62
C ALA A 9 4.10 3.06 -7.35
N GLY A 10 4.96 2.46 -6.53
CA GLY A 10 5.52 3.12 -5.36
C GLY A 10 6.18 2.16 -4.40
N VAL A 11 6.43 2.67 -3.20
CA VAL A 11 6.89 1.89 -2.05
C VAL A 11 5.98 2.14 -0.85
N GLU A 12 5.52 1.07 -0.20
CA GLU A 12 4.88 1.12 1.11
C GLU A 12 5.88 0.70 2.20
N ILE A 13 6.01 1.51 3.25
CA ILE A 13 6.92 1.26 4.38
C ILE A 13 6.11 1.17 5.67
N LYS A 14 6.21 0.04 6.38
CA LYS A 14 5.46 -0.21 7.62
C LYS A 14 6.36 -0.06 8.86
N THR A 15 6.22 1.06 9.57
CA THR A 15 6.94 1.37 10.83
C THR A 15 6.07 1.37 12.09
N LEU A 16 4.75 1.24 11.93
CA LEU A 16 3.76 1.26 13.00
C LEU A 16 3.82 -0.01 13.88
N ALA A 17 3.34 0.12 15.13
CA ALA A 17 3.41 -0.95 16.13
C ALA A 17 2.57 -2.19 15.76
N ASP A 18 1.51 -2.02 14.97
CA ASP A 18 0.82 -3.12 14.28
C ASP A 18 1.16 -3.10 12.79
N GLN A 19 1.87 -4.14 12.33
CA GLN A 19 2.28 -4.30 10.93
C GLN A 19 1.13 -4.77 10.02
N ARG A 20 -0.06 -5.07 10.56
CA ARG A 20 -1.27 -5.35 9.76
C ARG A 20 -1.89 -4.08 9.17
N GLN A 21 -1.64 -2.91 9.78
CA GLN A 21 -2.10 -1.62 9.27
C GLN A 21 -1.38 -1.23 7.97
N THR A 22 -2.02 -0.38 7.16
CA THR A 22 -1.41 0.22 5.96
C THR A 22 -0.21 1.08 6.35
N GLY A 23 0.92 0.91 5.66
CA GLY A 23 2.12 1.72 5.86
C GLY A 23 2.09 3.04 5.08
N PHE A 24 3.13 3.85 5.29
CA PHE A 24 3.32 5.09 4.52
C PHE A 24 3.64 4.75 3.06
N ARG A 25 2.94 5.36 2.10
CA ARG A 25 3.11 5.13 0.66
C ARG A 25 3.75 6.32 -0.02
N PHE A 26 4.78 6.06 -0.83
CA PHE A 26 5.51 7.08 -1.58
C PHE A 26 5.59 6.72 -3.07
N CYS A 27 5.29 7.69 -3.94
CA CYS A 27 5.21 7.51 -5.40
C CYS A 27 5.56 8.77 -6.21
N SER A 28 6.28 9.72 -5.61
CA SER A 28 6.78 10.94 -6.28
C SER A 28 8.14 11.30 -5.67
N PRO A 29 9.11 11.85 -6.45
CA PRO A 29 10.43 12.22 -5.92
C PRO A 29 10.36 13.32 -4.84
N ASP A 30 9.26 14.06 -4.79
CA ASP A 30 8.96 15.13 -3.84
C ASP A 30 8.98 14.67 -2.37
N TYR A 31 8.83 13.37 -2.11
CA TYR A 31 8.96 12.77 -0.78
C TYR A 31 10.41 12.40 -0.39
N GLY A 32 11.39 12.73 -1.24
CA GLY A 32 12.81 12.48 -1.00
C GLY A 32 13.30 13.14 0.30
N GLY A 33 14.07 12.41 1.10
CA GLY A 33 14.54 12.87 2.42
C GLY A 33 13.58 12.57 3.59
N THR A 34 12.33 12.19 3.33
CA THR A 34 11.40 11.72 4.38
C THR A 34 12.02 10.58 5.18
N SER A 35 12.09 10.75 6.50
CA SER A 35 12.66 9.77 7.43
C SER A 35 11.57 9.17 8.30
N LEU A 36 11.56 7.84 8.43
CA LEU A 36 10.61 7.10 9.27
C LEU A 36 11.39 6.29 10.32
N THR A 37 11.06 6.48 11.60
CA THR A 37 11.57 5.62 12.69
C THR A 37 10.62 4.45 12.90
N SER A 38 11.16 3.24 13.04
CA SER A 38 10.36 2.05 13.33
C SER A 38 10.11 1.86 14.83
N THR A 39 8.89 1.43 15.16
CA THR A 39 8.54 0.94 16.51
C THR A 39 8.95 -0.51 16.76
N ARG A 40 9.46 -1.22 15.74
CA ARG A 40 9.90 -2.63 15.79
C ARG A 40 11.24 -2.84 15.10
N ASN A 41 11.91 -3.94 15.46
CA ASN A 41 13.17 -4.41 14.85
C ASN A 41 13.02 -4.85 13.38
N MET A 42 11.81 -5.18 12.91
CA MET A 42 11.54 -5.45 11.50
C MET A 42 10.70 -4.32 10.86
N VAL A 43 11.03 -4.00 9.61
CA VAL A 43 10.34 -2.98 8.79
C VAL A 43 9.98 -3.60 7.44
N PRO A 44 8.71 -4.01 7.24
CA PRO A 44 8.22 -4.40 5.91
C PRO A 44 8.32 -3.23 4.92
N VAL A 45 9.00 -3.47 3.80
CA VAL A 45 9.11 -2.56 2.66
C VAL A 45 8.53 -3.29 1.45
N ILE A 46 7.48 -2.71 0.84
CA ILE A 46 6.75 -3.33 -0.28
C ILE A 46 6.87 -2.39 -1.47
N THR A 47 7.71 -2.75 -2.44
CA THR A 47 7.77 -2.07 -3.76
C THR A 47 6.76 -2.70 -4.71
N PHE A 48 6.15 -1.87 -5.56
CA PHE A 48 5.23 -2.35 -6.60
C PHE A 48 5.24 -1.41 -7.82
N SER A 49 4.94 -1.96 -8.99
CA SER A 49 4.63 -1.21 -10.21
C SER A 49 3.65 -2.01 -11.08
N ARG A 50 2.75 -1.31 -11.79
CA ARG A 50 1.72 -1.92 -12.64
C ARG A 50 2.00 -1.86 -14.15
N LEU A 51 2.95 -1.02 -14.59
CA LEU A 51 3.15 -0.67 -16.01
C LEU A 51 4.62 -0.49 -16.41
N TYR A 52 5.43 0.15 -15.57
CA TYR A 52 6.81 0.56 -15.91
C TYR A 52 7.78 0.23 -14.78
N GLU A 53 9.07 0.12 -15.10
CA GLU A 53 10.12 0.13 -14.08
C GLU A 53 10.08 1.45 -13.29
N VAL A 54 10.14 1.35 -11.96
CA VAL A 54 10.21 2.52 -11.07
C VAL A 54 11.29 2.30 -10.02
N LYS A 55 12.34 3.12 -10.08
CA LYS A 55 13.49 3.06 -9.18
C LYS A 55 13.24 3.87 -7.91
N SER A 56 13.31 3.22 -6.75
CA SER A 56 13.27 3.86 -5.42
C SER A 56 14.62 3.67 -4.71
N LEU A 57 15.11 4.73 -4.05
CA LEU A 57 16.35 4.67 -3.26
C LEU A 57 16.03 4.83 -1.77
N LEU A 58 16.05 3.71 -1.04
CA LEU A 58 15.90 3.69 0.41
C LEU A 58 17.28 3.69 1.08
N ARG A 59 17.45 4.54 2.10
CA ARG A 59 18.57 4.46 3.05
C ARG A 59 18.01 4.02 4.40
N TYR A 60 18.64 3.05 5.04
CA TYR A 60 18.25 2.58 6.37
C TYR A 60 19.46 2.58 7.31
N ARG A 61 19.19 2.64 8.61
CA ARG A 61 20.16 2.35 9.68
C ARG A 61 19.44 1.58 10.77
N ILE A 62 20.12 0.62 11.39
CA ILE A 62 19.66 0.07 12.66
C ILE A 62 20.00 1.11 13.73
N ALA A 63 19.00 1.59 14.46
CA ALA A 63 19.26 2.34 15.68
C ALA A 63 19.75 1.35 16.74
N SER A 64 20.97 1.52 17.23
CA SER A 64 21.36 0.86 18.47
C SER A 64 20.50 1.42 19.61
N SER A 65 19.97 0.54 20.45
CA SER A 65 19.61 0.94 21.81
C SER A 65 20.91 1.33 22.50
N GLY A 66 21.12 2.64 22.71
CA GLY A 66 22.04 3.08 23.74
C GLY A 66 21.60 2.51 25.11
N PRO A 67 22.48 2.54 26.13
CA PRO A 67 22.05 2.16 27.47
C PRO A 67 20.82 2.97 27.85
N ALA A 68 19.77 2.30 28.32
CA ALA A 68 18.56 2.97 28.73
C ALA A 68 18.84 3.72 30.04
N THR A 69 19.18 5.00 29.94
CA THR A 69 19.28 5.90 31.10
C THR A 69 17.88 6.09 31.69
N SER A 70 17.52 5.19 32.61
CA SER A 70 16.36 5.33 33.46
C SER A 70 16.65 6.35 34.56
N GLU A 71 16.04 7.53 34.46
CA GLU A 71 15.79 8.38 35.64
C GLU A 71 14.25 8.47 35.85
N PRO A 72 13.74 8.27 37.09
CA PRO A 72 12.30 8.16 37.37
C PRO A 72 11.70 9.42 38.02
N THR A 73 10.46 9.28 38.53
CA THR A 73 9.66 10.23 39.36
C THR A 73 9.11 11.46 38.60
N SER A 74 7.86 11.92 38.82
CA SER A 74 6.79 11.53 39.78
C SER A 74 5.43 11.46 39.05
N GLU A 75 4.53 10.50 39.35
CA GLU A 75 3.36 10.56 40.27
C GLU A 75 2.32 11.68 40.02
N GLU A 76 1.00 11.45 40.14
CA GLU A 76 0.26 10.20 40.50
C GLU A 76 -0.11 9.36 39.23
N THR A 77 -1.34 8.97 38.81
CA THR A 77 -2.73 9.12 39.30
C THR A 77 -3.58 7.86 39.04
N GLY A 78 -4.50 7.49 39.94
CA GLY A 78 -5.52 6.45 39.72
C GLY A 78 -6.50 6.73 38.56
N GLN A 79 -7.37 5.81 38.13
CA GLN A 79 -7.83 4.56 38.76
C GLN A 79 -8.37 3.56 37.67
N PRO A 80 -9.22 2.57 38.01
CA PRO A 80 -8.91 1.13 37.95
C PRO A 80 -9.01 0.45 36.56
N THR A 81 -8.37 -0.71 36.47
CA THR A 81 -8.38 -1.61 35.30
C THR A 81 -9.78 -2.16 34.98
N GLN A 82 -10.28 -1.90 33.77
CA GLN A 82 -11.44 -2.63 33.21
C GLN A 82 -10.98 -3.51 32.03
N PRO A 83 -11.23 -4.83 32.04
CA PRO A 83 -10.93 -5.71 30.92
C PRO A 83 -11.98 -5.51 29.82
N THR A 84 -11.77 -4.53 28.94
CA THR A 84 -12.58 -4.34 27.74
C THR A 84 -12.47 -5.60 26.87
N ARG A 85 -13.50 -6.46 26.92
CA ARG A 85 -13.62 -7.59 26.00
C ARG A 85 -13.53 -7.05 24.58
N GLN A 86 -12.49 -7.44 23.84
CA GLN A 86 -12.47 -7.20 22.40
C GLN A 86 -13.75 -7.79 21.81
N PRO A 87 -14.53 -7.06 21.00
CA PRO A 87 -15.55 -7.71 20.20
C PRO A 87 -14.87 -8.79 19.37
N SER A 88 -15.43 -10.01 19.40
CA SER A 88 -14.92 -11.11 18.59
C SER A 88 -14.83 -10.63 17.14
N SER A 89 -13.77 -11.03 16.43
CA SER A 89 -13.59 -10.69 15.01
C SER A 89 -14.61 -11.44 14.17
N GLU A 90 -15.86 -10.98 14.21
CA GLU A 90 -16.98 -11.47 13.44
C GLU A 90 -16.58 -11.47 11.97
N ARG A 91 -16.51 -12.66 11.38
CA ARG A 91 -16.03 -12.81 10.01
C ARG A 91 -17.08 -12.14 9.12
N THR A 92 -16.70 -11.02 8.49
CA THR A 92 -17.50 -10.43 7.41
C THR A 92 -17.92 -11.54 6.46
N PRO A 93 -19.23 -11.77 6.24
CA PRO A 93 -19.68 -12.81 5.33
C PRO A 93 -19.01 -12.64 3.96
N GLY A 94 -18.55 -13.76 3.39
CA GLY A 94 -18.04 -13.76 2.02
C GLY A 94 -19.13 -13.23 1.08
N PRO A 95 -18.79 -12.42 0.05
CA PRO A 95 -19.78 -11.79 -0.81
C PRO A 95 -20.68 -12.84 -1.48
N THR A 96 -21.97 -12.83 -1.12
CA THR A 96 -22.95 -13.86 -1.54
C THR A 96 -23.35 -13.79 -3.00
N SER A 97 -23.00 -12.71 -3.70
CA SER A 97 -23.18 -12.55 -5.15
C SER A 97 -22.09 -13.29 -5.92
N GLU A 98 -22.43 -13.95 -7.04
CA GLU A 98 -21.42 -14.32 -8.05
C GLU A 98 -20.53 -13.09 -8.36
N PRO A 99 -19.19 -13.24 -8.39
CA PRO A 99 -18.31 -12.17 -8.85
C PRO A 99 -18.72 -11.76 -10.27
N LYS A 100 -18.97 -10.46 -10.49
CA LYS A 100 -19.26 -9.94 -11.84
C LYS A 100 -18.09 -10.31 -12.75
N LYS A 101 -18.35 -11.19 -13.73
CA LYS A 101 -17.33 -11.94 -14.51
C LYS A 101 -16.38 -11.08 -15.37
N ARG A 102 -16.52 -9.74 -15.33
CA ARG A 102 -15.62 -8.75 -15.96
C ARG A 102 -15.51 -7.48 -15.10
N CYS A 103 -14.63 -7.48 -14.10
CA CYS A 103 -14.20 -6.26 -13.41
C CYS A 103 -12.99 -5.66 -14.15
N TYR A 104 -13.22 -4.66 -15.01
CA TYR A 104 -12.16 -3.93 -15.72
C TYR A 104 -12.00 -2.51 -15.15
N GLU A 105 -10.76 -2.05 -14.96
CA GLU A 105 -10.47 -0.75 -14.35
C GLU A 105 -10.50 0.36 -15.41
N ARG A 106 -11.58 1.16 -15.46
CA ARG A 106 -11.80 2.21 -16.50
C ARG A 106 -10.61 3.18 -16.66
N LYS A 107 -9.93 3.56 -15.57
CA LYS A 107 -8.72 4.40 -15.62
C LYS A 107 -7.53 3.68 -16.27
N LEU A 108 -7.37 2.40 -15.98
CA LEU A 108 -6.29 1.57 -16.52
C LEU A 108 -6.48 1.34 -18.02
N CYS A 109 -7.71 1.14 -18.47
CA CYS A 109 -8.05 1.09 -19.89
C CYS A 109 -7.79 2.42 -20.62
N GLN A 110 -8.10 3.58 -20.02
CA GLN A 110 -7.73 4.88 -20.60
C GLN A 110 -6.22 5.07 -20.77
N ILE A 111 -5.40 4.43 -19.93
CA ILE A 111 -3.94 4.42 -20.11
C ILE A 111 -3.54 3.41 -21.18
N LEU A 112 -4.02 2.16 -21.15
CA LEU A 112 -3.65 1.16 -22.15
C LEU A 112 -4.02 1.58 -23.58
N VAL A 113 -5.16 2.23 -23.79
CA VAL A 113 -5.52 2.83 -25.10
C VAL A 113 -4.50 3.88 -25.54
N LYS A 114 -4.04 4.76 -24.62
CA LYS A 114 -2.97 5.74 -24.89
C LYS A 114 -1.58 5.11 -25.09
N LEU A 115 -1.40 3.85 -24.69
CA LEU A 115 -0.20 3.03 -24.91
C LEU A 115 -0.41 2.05 -26.07
N SER A 116 -1.18 2.47 -27.08
CA SER A 116 -1.47 1.75 -28.32
C SER A 116 -1.95 0.30 -28.17
N LEU A 117 -2.66 -0.04 -27.06
CA LEU A 117 -3.34 -1.34 -26.92
C LEU A 117 -4.24 -1.65 -28.12
N CYS A 118 -4.92 -0.63 -28.68
CA CYS A 118 -5.83 -0.79 -29.79
C CYS A 118 -5.09 -1.00 -31.12
N ASP A 119 -4.03 -0.24 -31.37
CA ASP A 119 -3.30 -0.21 -32.65
C ASP A 119 -2.24 -1.32 -32.73
N SER A 120 -1.76 -1.81 -31.59
CA SER A 120 -0.75 -2.88 -31.51
C SER A 120 -1.25 -4.19 -32.11
N SER A 121 -0.49 -4.73 -33.06
CA SER A 121 -0.70 -6.05 -33.65
C SER A 121 -0.25 -7.20 -32.74
N ALA A 122 0.45 -6.91 -31.63
CA ALA A 122 0.91 -7.92 -30.67
C ALA A 122 -0.22 -8.50 -29.77
N TYR A 123 -1.44 -7.93 -29.86
CA TYR A 123 -2.60 -8.38 -29.10
C TYR A 123 -3.75 -8.72 -30.06
N THR A 124 -4.46 -9.82 -29.81
CA THR A 124 -5.63 -10.22 -30.62
C THR A 124 -6.86 -9.37 -30.26
N ALA A 125 -7.89 -9.40 -31.12
CA ALA A 125 -9.14 -8.68 -30.86
C ALA A 125 -9.85 -9.18 -29.60
N GLU A 126 -9.83 -10.50 -29.35
CA GLU A 126 -10.41 -11.11 -28.14
C GLU A 126 -9.65 -10.67 -26.88
N LEU A 127 -8.31 -10.58 -26.94
CA LEU A 127 -7.51 -10.13 -25.81
C LEU A 127 -7.77 -8.65 -25.48
N LYS A 128 -7.87 -7.79 -26.51
CA LYS A 128 -8.23 -6.37 -26.34
C LYS A 128 -9.61 -6.22 -25.67
N GLU A 129 -10.61 -6.98 -26.13
CA GLU A 129 -11.97 -6.98 -25.60
C GLU A 129 -12.10 -7.68 -24.23
N GLN A 130 -11.21 -8.61 -23.87
CA GLN A 130 -11.15 -9.19 -22.51
C GLN A 130 -10.51 -8.23 -21.51
N VAL A 131 -9.39 -7.59 -21.87
CA VAL A 131 -8.64 -6.68 -20.99
C VAL A 131 -9.38 -5.35 -20.80
N CYS A 132 -9.91 -4.78 -21.88
CA CYS A 132 -10.59 -3.48 -21.88
C CYS A 132 -11.83 -3.47 -22.78
N PRO A 133 -12.94 -4.11 -22.33
CA PRO A 133 -14.19 -4.22 -23.07
C PRO A 133 -14.65 -2.88 -23.69
N GLY A 134 -14.94 -2.88 -24.98
CA GLY A 134 -15.46 -1.72 -25.72
C GLY A 134 -14.56 -0.49 -25.75
N SER A 135 -13.28 -0.59 -25.34
CA SER A 135 -12.36 0.57 -25.25
C SER A 135 -11.58 0.83 -26.54
N CYS A 136 -11.60 -0.10 -27.49
CA CYS A 136 -10.99 0.01 -28.82
C CYS A 136 -12.08 0.01 -29.90
N ARG A 137 -12.90 1.06 -29.92
CA ARG A 137 -13.96 1.33 -30.91
C ARG A 137 -13.64 2.59 -31.68
#